data_AF-A0A5E3WK59-F1
#
_entry.id   AF-A0A5E3WK59-F1
#
_cell.length_a   1.000
_cell.length_b   1.000
_cell.length_c   1.000
_cell.angle_alpha   90.00
_cell.angle_beta   90.00
_cell.angle_gamma   90.00
#
_symmetry.space_group_name_H-M   'P 1'
#
loop_
_entity.id
_entity.type
_entity.pdbx_description
1 polymer ?
#
loop_
_entity_poly.entity_id
_entity_poly.type
_entity_poly.pdbx_seq_one_letter_code
_entity_poly.pdbx_strand_id
1 'polypeptide(L)'
;MDPQQPTISPVFDHDFNSPDADLILRSCDGIDFAVHTTILRLISSVFGDMLSMPPEKNDDTAPSRPTVDMSEDAQSLRLLLKCCYPRSSWDEPELTVLLDIKRAATFAHKYNIEYLNKKASKALLRYSDVSPSLAYAVSWRFGYAEPLRAAARRSLDIPDFFKSIADSQDTIEFEEIPATALMRLYRYHCAVRPRLESAVLTNSREHPVSWVLPRLIDAQLLHGTATGNEPMCACALTVVWMCVEGLEKGLEFYVYSWWWEYVHAVIAIMQSERRPGIDTALEEPLFECMRSALSCNTCNGGAVASRVLAATRVTLRRAIEDGLHSVSD
;
A
#
# COMPACT_ATOMS: atom_id res chain seq x y z
N MET A 1 40.55 28.60 40.04
CA MET A 1 41.06 27.93 38.84
C MET A 1 39.94 27.05 38.34
N ASP A 2 39.19 27.55 37.36
CA ASP A 2 38.19 26.73 36.68
C ASP A 2 38.90 25.58 35.94
N PRO A 3 38.39 24.34 36.01
CA PRO A 3 38.93 23.27 35.21
C PRO A 3 38.64 23.57 33.73
N GLN A 4 39.69 23.86 32.96
CA GLN A 4 39.62 23.92 31.51
C GLN A 4 39.10 22.58 30.99
N GLN A 5 37.88 22.61 30.47
CA GLN A 5 37.27 21.53 29.72
C GLN A 5 38.19 21.19 28.53
N PRO A 6 38.53 19.91 28.30
CA PRO A 6 39.40 19.53 27.20
C PRO A 6 38.76 19.95 25.87
N THR A 7 39.39 20.87 25.16
CA THR A 7 39.06 21.24 23.78
C THR A 7 39.38 20.06 22.86
N ILE A 8 38.40 19.16 22.70
CA ILE A 8 38.43 18.12 21.68
C ILE A 8 38.32 18.82 20.33
N SER A 9 39.32 18.68 19.47
CA SER A 9 39.26 19.21 18.11
C SER A 9 38.02 18.67 17.39
N PRO A 10 37.24 19.51 16.69
CA PRO A 10 36.04 19.06 16.01
C PRO A 10 36.36 17.98 14.98
N VAL A 11 35.62 16.88 15.02
CA VAL A 11 35.72 15.80 14.03
C VAL A 11 34.83 16.18 12.85
N PHE A 12 35.45 16.58 11.74
CA PHE A 12 34.72 16.90 10.52
C PHE A 12 34.29 15.64 9.79
N ASP A 13 33.11 15.70 9.16
CA ASP A 13 32.67 14.68 8.21
C ASP A 13 33.65 14.59 7.03
N HIS A 14 33.88 13.37 6.53
CA HIS A 14 34.82 13.15 5.43
C HIS A 14 34.36 13.79 4.12
N ASP A 15 33.04 13.79 3.85
CA ASP A 15 32.47 14.28 2.60
C ASP A 15 32.12 15.77 2.69
N PHE A 16 31.77 16.27 3.88
CA PHE A 16 31.40 17.67 4.10
C PHE A 16 32.42 18.43 4.95
N ASN A 17 33.61 18.70 4.39
CA ASN A 17 34.70 19.44 5.04
C ASN A 17 35.34 20.53 4.17
N SER A 18 34.60 21.06 3.20
CA SER A 18 35.14 21.96 2.19
C SER A 18 35.75 23.25 2.77
N PRO A 19 36.90 23.75 2.24
CA PRO A 19 37.54 24.97 2.72
C PRO A 19 36.80 26.27 2.35
N ASP A 20 35.89 26.24 1.39
CA ASP A 20 35.05 27.36 0.95
C ASP A 20 33.66 27.39 1.59
N ALA A 21 33.30 26.37 2.38
CA ALA A 21 32.07 26.37 3.16
C ALA A 21 32.01 27.57 4.13
N ASP A 22 30.81 28.11 4.33
CA ASP A 22 30.55 29.32 5.12
C ASP A 22 29.73 29.06 6.39
N LEU A 23 29.35 27.80 6.64
CA LEU A 23 28.59 27.36 7.81
C LEU A 23 29.07 25.99 8.29
N ILE A 24 28.99 25.75 9.59
CA ILE A 24 29.16 24.42 10.19
C ILE A 24 27.82 23.98 10.79
N LEU A 25 27.31 22.82 10.37
CA LEU A 25 26.24 22.12 11.10
C LEU A 25 26.90 21.08 12.00
N ARG A 26 26.69 21.18 13.31
CA ARG A 26 27.18 20.19 14.27
C ARG A 26 26.07 19.21 14.61
N SER A 27 26.30 17.92 14.36
CA SER A 27 25.34 16.88 14.74
C SER A 27 25.27 16.68 16.25
N CYS A 28 24.20 16.04 16.74
CA CYS A 28 24.04 15.78 18.17
C CYS A 28 25.07 14.77 18.73
N ASP A 29 25.69 13.96 17.86
CA ASP A 29 26.81 13.06 18.15
C ASP A 29 28.19 13.71 17.91
N GLY A 30 28.23 15.04 17.70
CA GLY A 30 29.45 15.85 17.75
C GLY A 30 30.30 15.87 16.47
N ILE A 31 29.72 15.49 15.33
CA ILE A 31 30.37 15.55 14.01
C ILE A 31 30.03 16.87 13.32
N ASP A 32 31.06 17.56 12.83
CA ASP A 32 30.93 18.85 12.17
C ASP A 32 30.84 18.69 10.64
N PHE A 33 29.81 19.29 10.04
CA PHE A 33 29.57 19.31 8.60
C PHE A 33 29.79 20.73 8.08
N ALA A 34 30.88 20.94 7.32
CA ALA A 34 31.14 22.20 6.65
C ALA A 34 30.28 22.29 5.37
N VAL A 35 29.33 23.23 5.37
CA VAL A 35 28.29 23.36 4.34
C VAL A 35 28.14 24.79 3.82
N HIS A 36 27.35 24.94 2.76
CA HIS A 36 27.10 26.22 2.09
C HIS A 36 25.71 26.75 2.45
N THR A 37 25.63 27.91 3.10
CA THR A 37 24.37 28.56 3.47
C THR A 37 23.46 28.73 2.25
N THR A 38 24.03 29.10 1.11
CA THR A 38 23.28 29.30 -0.15
C THR A 38 22.51 28.04 -0.55
N ILE A 39 23.12 26.85 -0.44
CA ILE A 39 22.44 25.59 -0.79
C ILE A 39 21.29 25.33 0.19
N LEU A 40 21.54 25.45 1.49
CA LEU A 40 20.51 25.23 2.52
C LEU A 40 19.31 26.17 2.37
N ARG A 41 19.56 27.45 2.06
CA ARG A 41 18.50 28.45 1.83
C ARG A 41 17.69 28.15 0.56
N LEU A 42 18.31 27.62 -0.48
CA LEU A 42 17.63 27.27 -1.73
C LEU A 42 16.69 26.07 -1.59
N ILE A 43 17.04 25.09 -0.75
CA ILE A 43 16.27 23.85 -0.58
C ILE A 43 15.18 23.94 0.49
N SER A 44 15.25 24.93 1.38
CA SER A 44 14.42 25.03 2.58
C SER A 44 14.19 26.48 2.98
N SER A 45 12.92 26.87 3.04
CA SER A 45 12.52 28.14 3.65
C SER A 45 12.86 28.20 5.13
N VAL A 46 12.76 27.08 5.85
CA VAL A 46 13.09 27.01 7.28
C VAL A 46 14.58 27.29 7.53
N PHE A 47 15.49 26.72 6.72
CA PHE A 47 16.91 27.11 6.79
C PHE A 47 17.12 28.56 6.34
N GLY A 48 16.34 29.05 5.37
CA GLY A 48 16.24 30.46 5.00
C GLY A 48 16.05 31.38 6.20
N ASP A 49 14.98 31.14 6.95
CA ASP A 49 14.59 31.93 8.12
C ASP A 49 15.58 31.75 9.27
N MET A 50 15.98 30.51 9.55
CA MET A 50 16.94 30.17 10.60
C MET A 50 18.27 30.90 10.43
N LEU A 51 18.80 30.92 9.20
CA LEU A 51 20.07 31.55 8.88
C LEU A 51 19.95 33.07 8.65
N SER A 52 18.76 33.64 8.73
CA SER A 52 18.53 35.09 8.62
C SER A 52 18.44 35.78 9.99
N MET A 53 18.36 35.01 11.08
CA MET A 53 18.38 35.55 12.43
C MET A 53 19.78 36.09 12.78
N PRO A 54 19.89 37.23 13.49
CA PRO A 54 21.18 37.74 13.94
C PRO A 54 21.85 36.70 14.85
N PRO A 55 23.16 36.47 14.72
CA PRO A 55 23.85 35.58 15.65
C PRO A 55 23.67 36.10 17.08
N GLU A 56 23.34 35.20 18.02
CA GLU A 56 23.43 35.53 19.44
C GLU A 56 24.88 35.90 19.74
N LYS A 57 25.08 37.06 20.36
CA LYS A 57 26.40 37.66 20.60
C LYS A 57 27.29 36.70 21.40
N ASN A 58 28.13 35.93 20.73
CA ASN A 58 29.20 35.16 21.34
C ASN A 58 30.53 35.67 20.79
N ASP A 59 31.27 36.28 21.70
CA ASP A 59 32.66 36.76 21.73
C ASP A 59 33.45 36.97 20.42
N ASP A 60 34.04 38.18 20.34
CA ASP A 60 34.86 38.76 19.27
C ASP A 60 36.24 38.08 19.07
N THR A 61 36.33 36.75 19.06
CA THR A 61 37.61 36.05 18.86
C THR A 61 37.59 35.03 17.72
N ALA A 62 38.26 35.42 16.62
CA ALA A 62 38.63 34.68 15.40
C ALA A 62 37.56 34.57 14.28
N PRO A 63 37.98 34.53 12.99
CA PRO A 63 37.10 34.33 11.85
C PRO A 63 36.71 32.84 11.73
N SER A 64 36.13 32.26 12.78
CA SER A 64 35.58 30.90 12.70
C SER A 64 34.22 30.97 12.01
N ARG A 65 33.95 29.97 11.16
CA ARG A 65 32.64 29.84 10.52
C ARG A 65 31.57 29.71 11.60
N PRO A 66 30.38 30.31 11.43
CA PRO A 66 29.28 30.11 12.36
C PRO A 66 28.95 28.62 12.46
N THR A 67 28.73 28.15 13.69
CA THR A 67 28.32 26.76 13.98
C THR A 67 26.87 26.75 14.46
N VAL A 68 26.06 25.86 13.89
CA VAL A 68 24.67 25.61 14.30
C VAL A 68 24.58 24.18 14.83
N ASP A 69 24.21 24.05 16.10
CA ASP A 69 23.97 22.75 16.73
C ASP A 69 22.64 22.17 16.25
N MET A 70 22.68 20.92 15.78
CA MET A 70 21.56 20.19 15.21
C MET A 70 21.10 19.09 16.17
N SER A 71 19.79 18.85 16.21
CA SER A 71 19.24 17.72 16.97
C SER A 71 19.45 16.36 16.29
N GLU A 72 19.83 16.36 15.01
CA GLU A 72 20.01 15.14 14.22
C GLU A 72 21.43 14.57 14.32
N ASP A 73 21.53 13.25 14.23
CA ASP A 73 22.80 12.52 14.19
C ASP A 73 23.54 12.72 12.86
N ALA A 74 24.82 12.38 12.86
CA ALA A 74 25.69 12.52 11.69
C ALA A 74 25.19 11.74 10.47
N GLN A 75 24.58 10.56 10.67
CA GLN A 75 24.06 9.75 9.55
C GLN A 75 22.88 10.44 8.86
N SER A 76 21.99 11.04 9.65
CA SER A 76 20.81 11.76 9.19
C SER A 76 21.21 13.03 8.46
N LEU A 77 22.12 13.84 9.03
CA LEU A 77 22.63 15.03 8.34
C LEU A 77 23.33 14.67 7.03
N ARG A 78 24.13 13.59 7.01
CA ARG A 78 24.78 13.12 5.76
C ARG A 78 23.76 12.74 4.70
N LEU A 79 22.67 12.06 5.07
CA LEU A 79 21.58 11.72 4.13
C LEU A 79 20.93 12.98 3.56
N LEU A 80 20.56 13.94 4.42
CA LEU A 80 19.98 15.22 4.01
C LEU A 80 20.90 15.95 3.01
N LEU A 81 22.17 16.12 3.39
CA LEU A 81 23.12 16.89 2.59
C LEU A 81 23.41 16.21 1.25
N LYS A 82 23.59 14.87 1.21
CA LYS A 82 23.76 14.15 -0.06
C LYS A 82 22.54 14.20 -0.97
N CYS A 83 21.33 14.23 -0.40
CA CYS A 83 20.11 14.42 -1.20
C CYS A 83 20.03 15.81 -1.83
N CYS A 84 20.52 16.84 -1.14
CA CYS A 84 20.27 18.25 -1.48
C CYS A 84 21.44 18.95 -2.19
N TYR A 85 22.66 18.42 -2.09
CA TYR A 85 23.81 18.94 -2.83
C TYR A 85 23.79 18.53 -4.31
N PRO A 86 24.48 19.28 -5.19
CA PRO A 86 24.59 18.93 -6.60
C PRO A 86 25.08 17.50 -6.85
N ARG A 87 24.47 16.84 -7.84
CA ARG A 87 24.81 15.45 -8.23
C ARG A 87 26.23 15.29 -8.77
N SER A 88 26.88 16.39 -9.17
CA SER A 88 28.30 16.39 -9.55
C SER A 88 29.23 16.14 -8.35
N SER A 89 28.76 16.36 -7.14
CA SER A 89 29.54 16.14 -5.91
C SER A 89 29.39 14.69 -5.44
N TRP A 90 28.17 14.15 -5.43
CA TRP A 90 27.87 12.82 -4.91
C TRP A 90 26.70 12.18 -5.65
N ASP A 91 26.73 10.85 -5.74
CA ASP A 91 25.55 10.08 -6.10
C ASP A 91 24.47 10.24 -5.05
N GLU A 92 23.23 10.30 -5.53
CA GLU A 92 22.11 10.46 -4.65
C GLU A 92 21.77 9.16 -3.91
N PRO A 93 21.60 9.18 -2.57
CA PRO A 93 21.20 8.00 -1.84
C PRO A 93 19.84 7.47 -2.31
N GLU A 94 19.76 6.18 -2.61
CA GLU A 94 18.47 5.50 -2.77
C GLU A 94 17.83 5.26 -1.40
N LEU A 95 16.53 5.55 -1.29
CA LEU A 95 15.77 5.27 -0.08
C LEU A 95 15.12 3.90 -0.20
N THR A 96 15.87 2.86 0.18
CA THR A 96 15.42 1.46 0.13
C THR A 96 15.11 0.90 1.52
N VAL A 97 15.77 1.42 2.55
CA VAL A 97 15.59 1.02 3.96
C VAL A 97 14.61 1.97 4.65
N LEU A 98 13.69 1.42 5.45
CA LEU A 98 12.65 2.19 6.14
C LEU A 98 13.22 3.33 7.00
N LEU A 99 14.32 3.09 7.70
CA LEU A 99 14.95 4.09 8.56
C LEU A 99 15.37 5.34 7.76
N ASP A 100 15.96 5.16 6.58
CA ASP A 100 16.36 6.29 5.73
C ASP A 100 15.15 6.97 5.08
N ILE A 101 14.10 6.21 4.75
CA ILE A 101 12.81 6.76 4.34
C ILE A 101 12.22 7.65 5.45
N LYS A 102 12.22 7.19 6.70
CA LYS A 102 11.76 7.96 7.87
C LYS A 102 12.61 9.20 8.08
N ARG A 103 13.95 9.10 8.00
CA ARG A 103 14.85 10.27 8.08
C ARG A 103 14.51 11.31 7.02
N ALA A 104 14.38 10.89 5.75
CA ALA A 104 14.00 11.78 4.66
C ALA A 104 12.63 12.43 4.88
N ALA A 105 11.63 11.67 5.37
CA ALA A 105 10.31 12.20 5.69
C ALA A 105 10.34 13.20 6.86
N THR A 106 11.12 12.92 7.90
CA THR A 106 11.35 13.84 9.04
C THR A 106 11.95 15.15 8.54
N PHE A 107 12.99 15.10 7.72
CA PHE A 107 13.61 16.30 7.14
C PHE A 107 12.66 17.07 6.22
N ALA A 108 11.94 16.35 5.37
CA ALA A 108 10.96 16.95 4.48
C ALA A 108 9.92 17.77 5.26
N HIS A 109 9.43 17.23 6.38
CA HIS A 109 8.43 17.89 7.21
C HIS A 109 9.04 19.00 8.09
N LYS A 110 10.13 18.70 8.81
CA LYS A 110 10.78 19.63 9.75
C LYS A 110 11.34 20.87 9.07
N TYR A 111 12.00 20.69 7.92
CA TYR A 111 12.66 21.76 7.19
C TYR A 111 11.89 22.18 5.92
N ASN A 112 10.67 21.71 5.73
CA ASN A 112 9.83 22.05 4.57
C ASN A 112 10.55 21.85 3.22
N ILE A 113 11.14 20.68 3.02
CA ILE A 113 11.92 20.35 1.80
C ILE A 113 11.04 19.52 0.86
N GLU A 114 10.41 20.19 -0.12
CA GLU A 114 9.45 19.57 -1.05
C GLU A 114 10.06 18.39 -1.83
N TYR A 115 11.32 18.52 -2.23
CA TYR A 115 12.04 17.47 -2.94
C TYR A 115 12.10 16.16 -2.14
N LEU A 116 12.50 16.25 -0.86
CA LEU A 116 12.57 15.10 0.04
C LEU A 116 11.17 14.54 0.33
N ASN A 117 10.15 15.40 0.41
CA ASN A 117 8.76 14.97 0.57
C ASN A 117 8.34 14.03 -0.58
N LYS A 118 8.57 14.45 -1.83
CA LYS A 118 8.28 13.64 -3.02
C LYS A 118 9.12 12.36 -3.05
N LYS A 119 10.39 12.44 -2.68
CA LYS A 119 11.31 11.30 -2.67
C LYS A 119 10.90 10.25 -1.63
N ALA A 120 10.57 10.67 -0.41
CA ALA A 120 10.09 9.81 0.66
C ALA A 120 8.74 9.17 0.30
N SER A 121 7.80 9.94 -0.26
CA SER A 121 6.51 9.42 -0.74
C SER A 121 6.70 8.30 -1.78
N LYS A 122 7.52 8.54 -2.82
CA LYS A 122 7.84 7.50 -3.82
C LYS A 122 8.52 6.28 -3.22
N ALA A 123 9.38 6.47 -2.23
CA ALA A 123 10.04 5.37 -1.55
C ALA A 123 9.05 4.53 -0.73
N LEU A 124 8.14 5.17 0.02
CA LEU A 124 7.06 4.48 0.74
C LEU A 124 6.12 3.72 -0.18
N LEU A 125 5.83 4.26 -1.37
CA LEU A 125 5.00 3.56 -2.36
C LEU A 125 5.62 2.23 -2.79
N ARG A 126 6.95 2.19 -2.99
CA ARG A 126 7.69 0.95 -3.27
C ARG A 126 7.83 0.07 -2.04
N TYR A 127 8.10 0.68 -0.88
CA TYR A 127 8.25 -0.04 0.38
C TYR A 127 6.96 -0.72 0.84
N SER A 128 5.82 -0.26 0.32
CA SER A 128 4.52 -0.91 0.52
C SER A 128 4.52 -2.36 0.01
N ASP A 129 5.33 -2.72 -1.00
CA ASP A 129 5.49 -4.11 -1.45
C ASP A 129 6.34 -4.96 -0.49
N VAL A 130 7.20 -4.31 0.30
CA VAL A 130 8.12 -4.98 1.24
C VAL A 130 7.44 -5.21 2.59
N SER A 131 6.85 -4.14 3.15
CA SER A 131 6.14 -4.19 4.43
C SER A 131 4.97 -3.21 4.41
N PRO A 132 3.76 -3.68 4.05
CA PRO A 132 2.57 -2.84 4.07
C PRO A 132 2.25 -2.24 5.45
N SER A 133 2.52 -2.97 6.53
CA SER A 133 2.25 -2.49 7.90
C SER A 133 3.10 -1.27 8.26
N LEU A 134 4.42 -1.38 8.07
CA LEU A 134 5.35 -0.29 8.38
C LEU A 134 5.21 0.88 7.40
N ALA A 135 4.99 0.59 6.11
CA ALA A 135 4.71 1.62 5.12
C ALA A 135 3.43 2.40 5.47
N TYR A 136 2.37 1.73 5.93
CA TYR A 136 1.15 2.38 6.39
C TYR A 136 1.40 3.29 7.59
N ALA A 137 2.11 2.80 8.61
CA ALA A 137 2.41 3.57 9.82
C ALA A 137 3.21 4.84 9.53
N VAL A 138 4.30 4.73 8.75
CA VAL A 138 5.12 5.89 8.37
C VAL A 138 4.34 6.85 7.46
N SER A 139 3.58 6.31 6.49
CA SER A 139 2.75 7.14 5.61
C SER A 139 1.69 7.91 6.39
N TRP A 140 1.11 7.29 7.43
CA TRP A 140 0.16 7.92 8.31
C TRP A 140 0.80 9.07 9.09
N ARG A 141 1.92 8.79 9.76
CA ARG A 141 2.65 9.75 10.59
C ARG A 141 2.94 11.06 9.85
N PHE A 142 3.38 10.96 8.59
CA PHE A 142 3.80 12.10 7.79
C PHE A 142 2.74 12.60 6.79
N GLY A 143 1.54 12.00 6.76
CA GLY A 143 0.44 12.45 5.91
C GLY A 143 0.57 12.12 4.41
N TYR A 144 1.30 11.05 4.05
CA TYR A 144 1.46 10.61 2.67
C TYR A 144 0.27 9.78 2.19
N ALA A 145 -0.79 10.44 1.72
CA ALA A 145 -2.07 9.79 1.39
C ALA A 145 -1.99 8.69 0.32
N GLU A 146 -1.18 8.87 -0.73
CA GLU A 146 -1.04 7.89 -1.81
C GLU A 146 -0.33 6.60 -1.31
N PRO A 147 0.89 6.67 -0.74
CA PRO A 147 1.52 5.50 -0.13
C PRO A 147 0.69 4.87 0.98
N LEU A 148 -0.03 5.66 1.79
CA LEU A 148 -0.91 5.16 2.84
C LEU A 148 -1.99 4.22 2.27
N ARG A 149 -2.70 4.67 1.22
CA ARG A 149 -3.73 3.86 0.55
C ARG A 149 -3.12 2.64 -0.13
N ALA A 150 -1.96 2.79 -0.75
CA ALA A 150 -1.27 1.71 -1.42
C ALA A 150 -0.81 0.62 -0.43
N ALA A 151 -0.35 1.01 0.76
CA ALA A 151 -0.01 0.11 1.85
C ALA A 151 -1.25 -0.57 2.44
N ALA A 152 -2.33 0.20 2.68
CA ALA A 152 -3.60 -0.36 3.13
C ALA A 152 -4.14 -1.42 2.13
N ARG A 153 -4.05 -1.15 0.83
CA ARG A 153 -4.44 -2.12 -0.20
C ARG A 153 -3.61 -3.39 -0.14
N ARG A 154 -2.28 -3.29 -0.13
CA ARG A 154 -1.39 -4.46 -0.07
C ARG A 154 -1.54 -5.27 1.21
N SER A 155 -1.97 -4.65 2.30
CA SER A 155 -2.28 -5.38 3.54
C SER A 155 -3.42 -6.38 3.38
N LEU A 156 -4.30 -6.22 2.39
CA LEU A 156 -5.40 -7.15 2.11
C LEU A 156 -4.93 -8.49 1.54
N ASP A 157 -3.73 -8.52 0.97
CA ASP A 157 -3.14 -9.70 0.34
C ASP A 157 -2.23 -10.48 1.32
N ILE A 158 -2.12 -10.02 2.57
CA ILE A 158 -1.34 -10.65 3.61
C ILE A 158 -2.26 -11.46 4.54
N PRO A 159 -2.13 -12.79 4.57
CA PRO A 159 -2.82 -13.63 5.53
C PRO A 159 -2.50 -13.25 6.97
N ASP A 160 -3.52 -13.26 7.84
CA ASP A 160 -3.38 -12.98 9.26
C ASP A 160 -2.68 -11.63 9.54
N PHE A 161 -2.86 -10.62 8.68
CA PHE A 161 -2.13 -9.34 8.70
C PHE A 161 -2.09 -8.66 10.08
N PHE A 162 -3.21 -8.58 10.80
CA PHE A 162 -3.20 -7.96 12.13
C PHE A 162 -2.48 -8.81 13.19
N LYS A 163 -2.50 -10.13 13.04
CA LYS A 163 -1.74 -11.04 13.90
C LYS A 163 -0.24 -10.88 13.65
N SER A 164 0.19 -10.74 12.40
CA SER A 164 1.61 -10.52 12.09
C SER A 164 2.14 -9.19 12.64
N ILE A 165 1.29 -8.16 12.74
CA ILE A 165 1.62 -6.93 13.47
C ILE A 165 1.75 -7.21 14.97
N ALA A 166 0.79 -7.92 15.58
CA ALA A 166 0.79 -8.20 17.01
C ALA A 166 1.95 -9.09 17.47
N ASP A 167 2.38 -10.03 16.63
CA ASP A 167 3.48 -10.95 16.91
C ASP A 167 4.87 -10.31 16.65
N SER A 168 4.92 -9.12 16.04
CA SER A 168 6.17 -8.41 15.75
C SER A 168 6.76 -7.81 17.04
N GLN A 169 8.01 -8.17 17.34
CA GLN A 169 8.71 -7.73 18.56
C GLN A 169 9.13 -6.26 18.54
N ASP A 170 9.27 -5.65 17.35
CA ASP A 170 9.73 -4.27 17.17
C ASP A 170 8.80 -3.52 16.19
N THR A 171 7.82 -2.78 16.73
CA THR A 171 6.89 -1.96 15.92
C THR A 171 6.90 -0.49 16.36
N ILE A 172 8.10 0.08 16.49
CA ILE A 172 8.32 1.47 16.93
C ILE A 172 7.50 2.45 16.07
N GLU A 173 7.34 2.19 14.76
CA GLU A 173 6.52 3.01 13.86
C GLU A 173 5.04 3.07 14.28
N PHE A 174 4.51 2.02 14.91
CA PHE A 174 3.15 1.99 15.41
C PHE A 174 3.00 2.71 16.77
N GLU A 175 4.08 2.88 17.53
CA GLU A 175 4.10 3.75 18.72
C GLU A 175 4.03 5.24 18.34
N GLU A 176 4.47 5.58 17.13
CA GLU A 176 4.55 6.94 16.61
C GLU A 176 3.23 7.44 16.00
N ILE A 177 2.18 6.59 15.97
CA ILE A 177 0.86 6.92 15.43
C ILE A 177 -0.23 6.65 16.48
N PRO A 178 -1.36 7.38 16.45
CA PRO A 178 -2.46 7.10 17.36
C PRO A 178 -3.11 5.75 17.05
N ALA A 179 -3.65 5.08 18.07
CA ALA A 179 -4.39 3.82 17.90
C ALA A 179 -5.54 3.91 16.87
N THR A 180 -6.09 5.11 16.67
CA THR A 180 -7.12 5.38 15.64
C THR A 180 -6.64 5.13 14.21
N ALA A 181 -5.33 5.22 13.94
CA ALA A 181 -4.73 4.89 12.65
C ALA A 181 -4.88 3.40 12.33
N LEU A 182 -4.61 2.53 13.32
CA LEU A 182 -4.79 1.09 13.21
C LEU A 182 -6.28 0.72 13.14
N MET A 183 -7.13 1.37 13.93
CA MET A 183 -8.59 1.18 13.84
C MET A 183 -9.15 1.52 12.46
N ARG A 184 -8.61 2.55 11.79
CA ARG A 184 -9.01 2.90 10.41
C ARG A 184 -8.59 1.82 9.42
N LEU A 185 -7.38 1.28 9.55
CA LEU A 185 -6.95 0.15 8.73
C LEU A 185 -7.82 -1.08 8.96
N TYR A 186 -8.16 -1.38 10.22
CA TYR A 186 -9.07 -2.48 10.56
C TYR A 186 -10.47 -2.28 9.96
N ARG A 187 -11.04 -1.07 10.05
CA ARG A 187 -12.32 -0.75 9.41
C ARG A 187 -12.26 -0.90 7.90
N TYR A 188 -11.15 -0.49 7.27
CA TYR A 188 -10.91 -0.71 5.84
C TYR A 188 -10.94 -2.19 5.49
N HIS A 189 -10.30 -3.06 6.29
CA HIS A 189 -10.39 -4.52 6.14
C HIS A 189 -11.82 -5.03 6.32
N CYS A 190 -12.55 -4.58 7.34
CA CYS A 190 -13.94 -4.99 7.56
C CYS A 190 -14.87 -4.57 6.41
N ALA A 191 -14.63 -3.41 5.81
CA ALA A 191 -15.43 -2.87 4.72
C ALA A 191 -15.31 -3.70 3.43
N VAL A 192 -14.28 -4.53 3.29
CA VAL A 192 -14.11 -5.42 2.13
C VAL A 192 -15.26 -6.42 2.02
N ARG A 193 -15.69 -7.01 3.14
CA ARG A 193 -16.73 -8.06 3.15
C ARG A 193 -18.03 -7.61 2.45
N PRO A 194 -18.73 -6.56 2.90
CA PRO A 194 -19.98 -6.14 2.27
C PRO A 194 -19.77 -5.62 0.84
N ARG A 195 -18.57 -5.13 0.51
CA ARG A 195 -18.24 -4.65 -0.84
C ARG A 195 -18.09 -5.80 -1.82
N LEU A 196 -17.42 -6.89 -1.43
CA LEU A 196 -17.32 -8.10 -2.26
C LEU A 196 -18.68 -8.78 -2.42
N GLU A 197 -19.49 -8.85 -1.36
CA GLU A 197 -20.88 -9.34 -1.45
C GLU A 197 -21.71 -8.51 -2.45
N SER A 198 -21.66 -7.19 -2.32
CA SER A 198 -22.38 -6.29 -3.21
C SER A 198 -21.91 -6.40 -4.66
N ALA A 199 -20.61 -6.54 -4.89
CA ALA A 199 -20.03 -6.58 -6.22
C ALA A 199 -20.23 -7.93 -6.93
N VAL A 200 -20.26 -9.03 -6.17
CA VAL A 200 -20.19 -10.39 -6.75
C VAL A 200 -21.44 -11.22 -6.50
N LEU A 201 -21.96 -11.21 -5.26
CA LEU A 201 -22.98 -12.18 -4.82
C LEU A 201 -24.41 -11.64 -4.89
N THR A 202 -24.58 -10.33 -5.09
CA THR A 202 -25.92 -9.75 -5.20
C THR A 202 -26.61 -10.29 -6.45
N ASN A 203 -27.79 -10.87 -6.24
CA ASN A 203 -28.54 -11.62 -7.22
C ASN A 203 -30.02 -11.26 -7.11
N SER A 204 -30.39 -10.07 -7.61
CA SER A 204 -31.78 -9.61 -7.68
C SER A 204 -32.08 -8.94 -9.01
N ARG A 205 -33.36 -8.67 -9.28
CA ARG A 205 -33.79 -7.96 -10.49
C ARG A 205 -33.20 -6.55 -10.58
N GLU A 206 -33.10 -5.87 -9.45
CA GLU A 206 -32.59 -4.51 -9.30
C GLU A 206 -31.06 -4.48 -9.26
N HIS A 207 -30.43 -5.56 -8.79
CA HIS A 207 -28.98 -5.69 -8.67
C HIS A 207 -28.53 -7.04 -9.24
N PRO A 208 -28.56 -7.18 -10.58
CA PRO A 208 -28.18 -8.43 -11.23
C PRO A 208 -26.66 -8.60 -11.26
N VAL A 209 -26.22 -9.85 -11.38
CA VAL A 209 -24.82 -10.20 -11.63
C VAL A 209 -24.37 -9.57 -12.95
N SER A 210 -23.39 -8.67 -12.86
CA SER A 210 -22.88 -7.88 -14.00
C SER A 210 -21.41 -8.16 -14.34
N TRP A 211 -20.70 -8.85 -13.46
CA TRP A 211 -19.27 -9.12 -13.61
C TRP A 211 -18.96 -10.26 -14.60
N VAL A 212 -19.95 -11.07 -14.97
CA VAL A 212 -19.82 -12.16 -15.94
C VAL A 212 -21.00 -12.20 -16.89
N LEU A 213 -20.72 -12.46 -18.16
CA LEU A 213 -21.74 -12.54 -19.21
C LEU A 213 -22.36 -13.93 -19.24
N PRO A 214 -23.70 -14.06 -19.41
CA PRO A 214 -24.39 -15.36 -19.44
C PRO A 214 -23.77 -16.38 -20.42
N ARG A 215 -23.33 -15.91 -21.60
CA ARG A 215 -22.69 -16.74 -22.64
C ARG A 215 -21.37 -17.39 -22.23
N LEU A 216 -20.66 -16.81 -21.26
CA LEU A 216 -19.37 -17.34 -20.79
C LEU A 216 -19.52 -18.53 -19.84
N ILE A 217 -20.71 -18.69 -19.26
CA ILE A 217 -20.98 -19.68 -18.20
C ILE A 217 -22.07 -20.70 -18.59
N ASP A 218 -22.44 -20.75 -19.88
CA ASP A 218 -23.55 -21.57 -20.41
C ASP A 218 -24.88 -21.34 -19.70
N ALA A 219 -25.13 -20.11 -19.25
CA ALA A 219 -26.39 -19.76 -18.62
C ALA A 219 -27.55 -19.84 -19.63
N GLN A 220 -28.64 -20.50 -19.24
CA GLN A 220 -29.82 -20.69 -20.09
C GLN A 220 -30.94 -19.74 -19.66
N LEU A 221 -31.49 -18.97 -20.59
CA LEU A 221 -32.55 -18.00 -20.29
C LEU A 221 -33.84 -18.73 -19.87
N LEU A 222 -34.38 -18.41 -18.68
CA LEU A 222 -35.52 -19.10 -18.08
C LEU A 222 -36.82 -18.96 -18.90
N HIS A 223 -36.96 -17.86 -19.66
CA HIS A 223 -38.14 -17.54 -20.48
C HIS A 223 -37.85 -17.38 -21.99
N GLY A 224 -36.74 -17.94 -22.48
CA GLY A 224 -36.42 -17.94 -23.92
C GLY A 224 -37.34 -18.88 -24.69
N THR A 225 -37.78 -18.48 -25.89
CA THR A 225 -38.55 -19.35 -26.79
C THR A 225 -37.81 -20.66 -27.00
N ALA A 226 -38.48 -21.76 -26.64
CA ALA A 226 -37.99 -23.11 -26.77
C ALA A 226 -37.39 -23.41 -28.15
N THR A 227 -36.07 -23.39 -28.27
CA THR A 227 -35.40 -24.47 -29.00
C THR A 227 -35.30 -25.63 -28.02
N GLY A 228 -36.39 -26.42 -28.00
CA GLY A 228 -36.59 -27.54 -27.09
C GLY A 228 -35.41 -28.48 -27.01
N ASN A 229 -34.67 -28.39 -25.91
CA ASN A 229 -34.15 -29.55 -25.22
C ASN A 229 -34.46 -29.32 -23.74
N GLU A 230 -35.44 -30.06 -23.21
CA GLU A 230 -35.48 -30.30 -21.77
C GLU A 230 -34.08 -30.72 -21.32
N PRO A 231 -33.60 -30.28 -20.14
CA PRO A 231 -32.28 -30.67 -19.67
C PRO A 231 -32.20 -32.20 -19.69
N MET A 232 -31.32 -32.76 -20.53
CA MET A 232 -31.14 -34.21 -20.67
C MET A 232 -30.54 -34.87 -19.42
N CYS A 233 -30.51 -34.15 -18.29
CA CYS A 233 -29.85 -34.54 -17.06
C CYS A 233 -30.61 -34.00 -15.84
N ALA A 234 -30.44 -34.67 -14.71
CA ALA A 234 -30.90 -34.21 -13.41
C ALA A 234 -29.86 -33.31 -12.70
N CYS A 235 -28.97 -32.65 -13.47
CA CYS A 235 -27.97 -31.73 -12.92
C CYS A 235 -28.71 -30.58 -12.20
N ALA A 236 -28.33 -30.26 -10.96
CA ALA A 236 -28.98 -29.20 -10.18
C ALA A 236 -28.74 -27.83 -10.81
N LEU A 237 -29.82 -27.05 -10.97
CA LEU A 237 -29.80 -25.70 -11.52
C LEU A 237 -30.29 -24.70 -10.48
N THR A 238 -29.72 -23.50 -10.50
CA THR A 238 -30.13 -22.36 -9.67
C THR A 238 -30.46 -21.17 -10.58
N VAL A 239 -31.39 -20.33 -10.13
CA VAL A 239 -31.78 -19.11 -10.86
C VAL A 239 -30.89 -17.94 -10.44
N VAL A 240 -30.30 -17.27 -11.42
CA VAL A 240 -29.48 -16.07 -11.22
C VAL A 240 -29.97 -14.96 -12.15
N TRP A 241 -30.20 -13.79 -11.58
CA TRP A 241 -30.44 -12.53 -12.26
C TRP A 241 -29.12 -12.02 -12.82
N MET A 242 -29.03 -11.93 -14.15
CA MET A 242 -27.81 -11.48 -14.83
C MET A 242 -28.09 -10.27 -15.72
N CYS A 243 -27.09 -9.40 -15.83
CA CYS A 243 -27.13 -8.27 -16.73
C CYS A 243 -26.97 -8.73 -18.18
N VAL A 244 -27.75 -8.14 -19.07
CA VAL A 244 -27.69 -8.40 -20.52
C VAL A 244 -27.47 -7.07 -21.22
N GLU A 245 -26.53 -7.04 -22.17
CA GLU A 245 -26.22 -5.85 -22.96
C GLU A 245 -27.50 -5.25 -23.57
N GLY A 246 -27.78 -3.98 -23.27
CA GLY A 246 -28.94 -3.26 -23.79
C GLY A 246 -30.21 -3.30 -22.94
N LEU A 247 -30.21 -3.97 -21.78
CA LEU A 247 -31.34 -3.99 -20.84
C LEU A 247 -30.98 -3.31 -19.51
N GLU A 248 -31.88 -2.47 -18.99
CA GLU A 248 -31.70 -1.79 -17.70
C GLU A 248 -31.92 -2.71 -16.49
N LYS A 249 -32.72 -3.77 -16.65
CA LYS A 249 -33.04 -4.72 -15.58
C LYS A 249 -32.45 -6.09 -15.89
N GLY A 250 -32.10 -6.83 -14.84
CA GLY A 250 -31.64 -8.21 -14.97
C GLY A 250 -32.70 -9.12 -15.57
N LEU A 251 -32.25 -10.20 -16.21
CA LEU A 251 -33.08 -11.33 -16.63
C LEU A 251 -32.71 -12.58 -15.83
N GLU A 252 -33.66 -13.49 -15.65
CA GLU A 252 -33.45 -14.76 -14.97
C GLU A 252 -32.81 -15.80 -15.90
N PHE A 253 -31.69 -16.35 -15.45
CA PHE A 253 -31.01 -17.46 -16.11
C PHE A 253 -30.89 -18.66 -15.18
N TYR A 254 -31.03 -19.85 -15.74
CA TYR A 254 -30.56 -21.08 -15.13
C TYR A 254 -29.05 -21.21 -15.30
N VAL A 255 -28.37 -21.42 -14.18
CA VAL A 255 -26.96 -21.80 -14.10
C VAL A 255 -26.83 -23.09 -13.31
N TYR A 256 -25.74 -23.83 -13.51
CA TYR A 256 -25.46 -24.99 -12.67
C TYR A 256 -25.24 -24.57 -11.21
N SER A 257 -25.84 -25.30 -10.26
CA SER A 257 -25.69 -24.99 -8.84
C SER A 257 -24.23 -25.05 -8.38
N TRP A 258 -23.44 -26.02 -8.88
CA TRP A 258 -22.01 -26.13 -8.56
C TRP A 258 -21.21 -24.88 -8.95
N TRP A 259 -21.62 -24.16 -10.00
CA TRP A 259 -20.95 -22.93 -10.43
C TRP A 259 -21.21 -21.80 -9.44
N TRP A 260 -22.45 -21.65 -9.01
CA TRP A 260 -22.80 -20.62 -8.04
C TRP A 260 -22.19 -20.91 -6.67
N GLU A 261 -22.20 -22.18 -6.25
CA GLU A 261 -21.50 -22.64 -5.03
C GLU A 261 -20.00 -22.34 -5.07
N TYR A 262 -19.34 -22.53 -6.23
CA TYR A 262 -17.95 -22.13 -6.41
C TYR A 262 -17.74 -20.63 -6.18
N VAL A 263 -18.58 -19.77 -6.78
CA VAL A 263 -18.49 -18.31 -6.60
C VAL A 263 -18.66 -17.93 -5.11
N HIS A 264 -19.66 -18.51 -4.43
CA HIS A 264 -19.87 -18.30 -2.99
C HIS A 264 -18.66 -18.76 -2.17
N ALA A 265 -18.08 -19.92 -2.49
CA ALA A 265 -16.92 -20.45 -1.80
C ALA A 265 -15.70 -19.54 -1.94
N VAL A 266 -15.43 -19.01 -3.14
CA VAL A 266 -14.34 -18.04 -3.37
C VAL A 266 -14.53 -16.80 -2.49
N ILE A 267 -15.74 -16.23 -2.47
CA ILE A 267 -16.01 -15.03 -1.67
C ILE A 267 -15.94 -15.33 -0.17
N ALA A 268 -16.42 -16.49 0.28
CA ALA A 268 -16.30 -16.91 1.68
C ALA A 268 -14.83 -17.04 2.11
N ILE A 269 -13.97 -17.61 1.26
CA ILE A 269 -12.52 -17.69 1.52
C ILE A 269 -11.90 -16.29 1.61
N MET A 270 -12.25 -15.39 0.68
CA MET A 270 -11.79 -13.99 0.70
C MET A 270 -12.27 -13.20 1.93
N GLN A 271 -13.33 -13.65 2.59
CA GLN A 271 -13.89 -13.04 3.79
C GLN A 271 -13.44 -13.71 5.10
N SER A 272 -12.64 -14.78 4.99
CA SER A 272 -12.08 -15.48 6.15
C SER A 272 -11.04 -14.63 6.86
N GLU A 273 -10.79 -14.90 8.15
CA GLU A 273 -9.77 -14.18 8.92
C GLU A 273 -8.36 -14.36 8.35
N ARG A 274 -8.08 -15.56 7.82
CA ARG A 274 -6.80 -15.90 7.19
C ARG A 274 -6.63 -15.23 5.83
N ARG A 275 -7.73 -14.84 5.17
CA ARG A 275 -7.80 -14.23 3.83
C ARG A 275 -6.57 -14.51 2.94
N PRO A 276 -6.56 -15.60 2.17
CA PRO A 276 -5.48 -15.84 1.24
C PRO A 276 -5.52 -14.83 0.09
N GLY A 277 -4.42 -14.73 -0.67
CA GLY A 277 -4.41 -13.95 -1.91
C GLY A 277 -5.45 -14.44 -2.92
N ILE A 278 -5.87 -13.56 -3.84
CA ILE A 278 -6.95 -13.81 -4.81
C ILE A 278 -6.72 -15.11 -5.59
N ASP A 279 -5.49 -15.38 -6.01
CA ASP A 279 -5.12 -16.58 -6.79
C ASP A 279 -5.45 -17.86 -6.03
N THR A 280 -5.03 -17.93 -4.77
CA THR A 280 -5.27 -19.06 -3.89
C THR A 280 -6.76 -19.21 -3.60
N ALA A 281 -7.47 -18.10 -3.34
CA ALA A 281 -8.91 -18.12 -3.10
C ALA A 281 -9.70 -18.64 -4.32
N LEU A 282 -9.23 -18.35 -5.54
CA LEU A 282 -9.82 -18.86 -6.79
C LEU A 282 -9.52 -20.34 -7.04
N GLU A 283 -8.41 -20.86 -6.50
CA GLU A 283 -7.96 -22.23 -6.74
C GLU A 283 -8.53 -23.24 -5.74
N GLU A 284 -8.62 -22.87 -4.47
CA GLU A 284 -8.98 -23.76 -3.37
C GLU A 284 -10.35 -24.47 -3.58
N PRO A 285 -11.43 -23.81 -4.02
CA PRO A 285 -12.72 -24.48 -4.24
C PRO A 285 -12.81 -25.35 -5.52
N LEU A 286 -11.80 -25.31 -6.41
CA LEU A 286 -11.89 -25.94 -7.73
C LEU A 286 -12.08 -27.44 -7.67
N PHE A 287 -11.40 -28.12 -6.75
CA PHE A 287 -11.48 -29.58 -6.64
C PHE A 287 -12.92 -30.04 -6.35
N GLU A 288 -13.55 -29.42 -5.35
CA GLU A 288 -14.90 -29.77 -4.92
C GLU A 288 -15.96 -29.38 -5.97
N CYS A 289 -15.76 -28.24 -6.63
CA CYS A 289 -16.57 -27.81 -7.76
C CYS A 289 -16.48 -28.81 -8.93
N MET A 290 -15.27 -29.22 -9.32
CA MET A 290 -15.05 -30.18 -10.41
C MET A 290 -15.64 -31.55 -10.09
N ARG A 291 -15.50 -32.01 -8.83
CA ARG A 291 -16.12 -33.25 -8.35
C ARG A 291 -17.63 -33.21 -8.51
N SER A 292 -18.27 -32.09 -8.18
CA SER A 292 -19.71 -31.89 -8.33
C SER A 292 -20.14 -31.84 -9.79
N ALA A 293 -19.38 -31.18 -10.66
CA ALA A 293 -19.67 -31.13 -12.10
C ALA A 293 -19.54 -32.50 -12.80
N LEU A 294 -18.61 -33.34 -12.35
CA LEU A 294 -18.39 -34.70 -12.87
C LEU A 294 -19.40 -35.74 -12.35
N SER A 295 -20.27 -35.37 -11.39
CA SER A 295 -21.22 -36.30 -10.79
C SER A 295 -22.30 -36.80 -11.76
N CYS A 296 -22.53 -36.08 -12.85
CA CYS A 296 -23.49 -36.49 -13.87
C CYS A 296 -22.81 -37.09 -15.10
N ASN A 297 -23.16 -38.34 -15.39
CA ASN A 297 -22.67 -39.07 -16.56
C ASN A 297 -23.34 -38.66 -17.88
N THR A 298 -24.35 -37.78 -17.83
CA THR A 298 -25.15 -37.40 -18.99
C THR A 298 -24.82 -36.00 -19.50
N CYS A 299 -24.55 -35.03 -18.61
CA CYS A 299 -24.44 -33.61 -18.98
C CYS A 299 -23.05 -33.17 -19.50
N ASN A 300 -22.12 -34.11 -19.78
CA ASN A 300 -20.70 -33.83 -20.08
C ASN A 300 -20.11 -32.72 -19.17
N GLY A 301 -20.52 -32.76 -17.88
CA GLY A 301 -20.36 -31.63 -16.96
C GLY A 301 -18.90 -31.26 -16.72
N GLY A 302 -17.98 -32.22 -16.83
CA GLY A 302 -16.53 -31.95 -16.75
C GLY A 302 -16.01 -31.03 -17.86
N ALA A 303 -16.45 -31.23 -19.10
CA ALA A 303 -16.05 -30.37 -20.22
C ALA A 303 -16.65 -28.96 -20.09
N VAL A 304 -17.90 -28.87 -19.66
CA VAL A 304 -18.58 -27.60 -19.38
C VAL A 304 -17.86 -26.86 -18.25
N ALA A 305 -17.63 -27.53 -17.11
CA ALA A 305 -16.97 -26.94 -15.95
C ALA A 305 -15.57 -26.45 -16.27
N SER A 306 -14.77 -27.20 -17.02
CA SER A 306 -13.42 -26.78 -17.43
C SER A 306 -13.44 -25.43 -18.16
N ARG A 307 -14.35 -25.25 -19.13
CA ARG A 307 -14.49 -23.99 -19.87
C ARG A 307 -15.08 -22.87 -19.02
N VAL A 308 -16.18 -23.15 -18.32
CA VAL A 308 -16.93 -22.17 -17.53
C VAL A 308 -16.08 -21.63 -16.38
N LEU A 309 -15.36 -22.51 -15.65
CA LEU A 309 -14.49 -22.10 -14.55
C LEU A 309 -13.29 -21.29 -15.03
N ALA A 310 -12.72 -21.60 -16.20
CA ALA A 310 -11.64 -20.80 -16.78
C ALA A 310 -12.10 -19.35 -17.03
N ALA A 311 -13.27 -19.15 -17.66
CA ALA A 311 -13.83 -17.82 -17.89
C ALA A 311 -14.26 -17.13 -16.59
N THR A 312 -14.84 -17.89 -15.65
CA THR A 312 -15.27 -17.39 -14.34
C THR A 312 -14.09 -16.87 -13.54
N ARG A 313 -12.96 -17.58 -13.48
CA ARG A 313 -11.77 -17.14 -12.72
C ARG A 313 -11.23 -15.79 -13.19
N VAL A 314 -11.20 -15.56 -14.51
CA VAL A 314 -10.73 -14.29 -15.09
C VAL A 314 -11.66 -13.15 -14.74
N THR A 315 -12.97 -13.35 -14.91
CA THR A 315 -13.99 -12.31 -14.67
C THR A 315 -14.18 -12.03 -13.17
N LEU A 316 -14.21 -13.08 -12.35
CA LEU A 316 -14.34 -12.99 -10.89
C LEU A 316 -13.13 -12.31 -10.25
N ARG A 317 -11.90 -12.59 -10.73
CA ARG A 317 -10.70 -11.86 -10.29
C ARG A 317 -10.88 -10.36 -10.45
N ARG A 318 -11.27 -9.93 -11.66
CA ARG A 318 -11.46 -8.51 -11.96
C ARG A 318 -12.54 -7.88 -11.07
N ALA A 319 -13.66 -8.59 -10.88
CA ALA A 319 -14.75 -8.14 -10.02
C ALA A 319 -14.30 -7.95 -8.56
N ILE A 320 -13.48 -8.88 -8.05
CA ILE A 320 -12.88 -8.78 -6.73
C ILE A 320 -11.93 -7.56 -6.69
N GLU A 321 -11.02 -7.42 -7.64
CA GLU A 321 -10.07 -6.30 -7.70
C GLU A 321 -10.77 -4.93 -7.74
N ASP A 322 -11.80 -4.79 -8.57
CA ASP A 322 -12.64 -3.60 -8.70
C ASP A 322 -13.42 -3.33 -7.39
N GLY A 323 -14.01 -4.36 -6.81
CA GLY A 323 -14.70 -4.30 -5.52
C GLY A 323 -13.77 -3.82 -4.41
N LEU A 324 -12.53 -4.30 -4.38
CA LEU A 324 -11.51 -3.85 -3.43
C LEU A 324 -11.06 -2.41 -3.71
N HIS A 325 -11.03 -1.96 -4.96
CA HIS A 325 -10.64 -0.58 -5.30
C HIS A 325 -11.65 0.43 -4.75
N SER A 326 -12.94 0.09 -4.82
CA SER A 326 -14.03 0.91 -4.29
C SER A 326 -14.05 1.09 -2.75
N VAL A 327 -13.19 0.38 -2.01
CA VAL A 327 -13.04 0.53 -0.55
C VAL A 327 -12.10 1.70 -0.20
N SER A 328 -11.26 2.12 -1.14
CA SER A 328 -10.20 3.13 -0.92
C SER A 328 -10.64 4.59 -1.12
N ASP A 329 -11.89 4.78 -1.58
CA ASP A 329 -12.54 6.08 -1.82
C ASP A 329 -13.50 6.43 -0.67
#